data_AF-A0A7W0H6Z1-F1
#
_entry.id   AF-A0A7W0H6Z1-F1
#
_cell.length_a   1.000
_cell.length_b   1.000
_cell.length_c   1.000
_cell.angle_alpha   90.00
_cell.angle_beta   90.00
_cell.angle_gamma   90.00
#
_symmetry.space_group_name_H-M   'P 1'
#
loop_
_entity.id
_entity.type
_entity.pdbx_description
1 polymer ?
#
loop_
_entity_poly.entity_id
_entity_poly.type
_entity_poly.pdbx_seq_one_letter_code
_entity_poly.pdbx_strand_id
1 'polypeptide(L)' 'MSFRNEPILELRRAPVRGALLEALRDLDAKLPLAVPVLIGAERGADAGLDSTDPGAPERLVAQAG' A
#
# COMPACT_ATOMS: atom_id res chain seq x y z
N MET A 1 -30.22 -0.27 -11.44
CA MET A 1 -29.29 -1.05 -10.58
C MET A 1 -29.28 -0.40 -9.19
N SER A 2 -29.42 -1.18 -8.11
CA SER A 2 -29.34 -0.65 -6.75
C SER A 2 -27.89 -0.64 -6.26
N PHE A 3 -27.55 0.32 -5.40
CA PHE A 3 -26.30 0.31 -4.64
C PHE A 3 -26.17 -0.99 -3.83
N ARG A 4 -24.95 -1.53 -3.74
CA ARG A 4 -24.60 -2.69 -2.91
C ARG A 4 -23.18 -2.53 -2.37
N ASN A 5 -22.98 -2.94 -1.13
CA ASN A 5 -21.66 -2.96 -0.49
C ASN A 5 -20.75 -4.02 -1.12
N GLU A 6 -19.45 -3.76 -1.11
CA GLU A 6 -18.43 -4.76 -1.47
C GLU A 6 -18.34 -5.84 -0.37
N PRO A 7 -18.40 -7.15 -0.72
CA PRO A 7 -18.24 -8.22 0.24
C PRO A 7 -16.82 -8.29 0.81
N ILE A 8 -16.71 -8.68 2.08
CA ILE A 8 -15.42 -8.95 2.73
C ILE A 8 -14.78 -10.21 2.12
N LEU A 9 -13.46 -10.18 1.98
CA LEU A 9 -12.68 -11.32 1.52
C LEU A 9 -12.54 -12.40 2.60
N GLU A 10 -12.80 -13.66 2.22
CA GLU A 10 -12.78 -14.81 3.11
C GLU A 10 -11.40 -15.51 3.09
N LEU A 11 -10.51 -15.19 4.03
CA LEU A 11 -9.13 -15.74 4.08
C LEU A 11 -9.04 -17.26 4.34
N ARG A 12 -10.14 -17.90 4.78
CA ARG A 12 -10.23 -19.37 4.82
C ARG A 12 -10.11 -19.98 3.42
N ARG A 13 -10.53 -19.25 2.38
CA ARG A 13 -10.42 -19.69 0.98
C ARG A 13 -8.97 -19.60 0.55
N ALA A 14 -8.38 -20.74 0.22
CA ALA A 14 -6.97 -20.83 -0.17
C ALA A 14 -6.57 -19.84 -1.29
N PRO A 15 -7.37 -19.64 -2.36
CA PRO A 15 -7.01 -18.68 -3.41
C PRO A 15 -6.94 -17.23 -2.92
N VAL A 16 -7.86 -16.82 -2.04
CA VAL A 16 -7.91 -15.45 -1.49
C VAL A 16 -6.70 -15.19 -0.60
N ARG A 17 -6.38 -16.15 0.27
CA ARG A 17 -5.18 -16.06 1.12
C ARG A 17 -3.89 -16.08 0.28
N GLY A 18 -3.85 -16.90 -0.77
CA GLY A 18 -2.71 -16.96 -1.69
C GLY A 18 -2.44 -15.60 -2.32
N ALA A 19 -3.47 -14.96 -2.88
CA ALA A 19 -3.35 -13.63 -3.47
C ALA A 19 -2.88 -12.57 -2.47
N LEU A 20 -3.37 -12.59 -1.22
CA LEU A 20 -2.90 -11.68 -0.17
C LEU A 20 -1.41 -11.88 0.14
N LEU A 21 -0.96 -13.13 0.29
CA LEU A 21 0.45 -13.44 0.57
C LEU A 21 1.38 -13.11 -0.60
N GLU A 22 0.91 -13.22 -1.84
CA GLU A 22 1.63 -12.74 -3.02
C GLU A 22 1.75 -11.21 -3.00
N ALA A 23 0.65 -10.50 -2.79
CA ALA A 23 0.64 -9.04 -2.75
C ALA A 23 1.53 -8.47 -1.63
N LEU A 24 1.55 -9.10 -0.45
CA LEU A 24 2.43 -8.70 0.64
C LEU A 24 3.91 -8.84 0.27
N ARG A 25 4.30 -9.97 -0.34
CA ARG A 25 5.69 -10.18 -0.81
C ARG A 25 6.09 -9.19 -1.90
N ASP A 26 5.17 -8.93 -2.83
CA ASP A 26 5.39 -7.97 -3.91
C ASP A 26 5.52 -6.53 -3.40
N LEU A 27 4.78 -6.18 -2.34
CA LEU A 27 4.90 -4.88 -1.68
C LEU A 27 6.24 -4.78 -0.94
N ASP A 28 6.59 -5.79 -0.14
CA ASP A 28 7.84 -5.83 0.63
C ASP A 28 9.07 -5.62 -0.26
N ALA A 29 9.08 -6.19 -1.47
CA ALA A 29 10.14 -6.03 -2.45
C ALA A 29 10.24 -4.62 -3.06
N LYS A 30 9.23 -3.77 -2.89
CA LYS A 30 9.15 -2.41 -3.44
C LYS A 30 9.35 -1.31 -2.40
N LEU A 31 9.39 -1.65 -1.11
CA LEU A 31 9.53 -0.64 -0.06
C LEU A 31 10.98 -0.12 0.03
N PRO A 32 11.18 1.17 0.41
CA PRO A 32 10.15 2.17 0.67
C PRO A 32 9.55 2.74 -0.64
N LEU A 33 8.26 3.08 -0.62
CA LEU A 33 7.60 3.73 -1.75
C LEU A 33 7.92 5.24 -1.80
N ALA A 34 8.27 5.75 -2.97
CA ALA A 34 8.25 7.18 -3.24
C ALA A 34 6.81 7.63 -3.58
N VAL A 35 6.25 8.53 -2.78
CA VAL A 35 4.86 9.00 -2.89
C VAL A 35 4.85 10.50 -3.19
N PRO A 36 4.89 10.89 -4.48
CA PRO A 36 4.94 12.28 -4.85
C PRO A 36 3.61 13.00 -4.64
N VAL A 37 3.64 14.28 -4.31
CA VAL A 37 2.43 15.13 -4.44
C VAL A 37 2.07 15.27 -5.92
N LEU A 38 0.80 15.06 -6.26
CA LEU A 38 0.30 15.22 -7.63
C LEU A 38 -0.65 16.43 -7.71
N ILE A 39 -0.31 17.41 -8.56
CA ILE A 39 -1.16 18.56 -8.86
C ILE A 39 -1.43 18.56 -10.37
N GLY A 40 -2.61 18.10 -10.76
CA GLY A 40 -2.90 17.84 -12.17
C GLY A 40 -1.94 16.77 -12.73
N ALA A 41 -1.11 17.16 -13.70
CA ALA A 41 -0.08 16.29 -14.29
C ALA A 41 1.33 16.52 -13.71
N GLU A 42 1.48 17.47 -12.79
CA GLU A 42 2.77 17.81 -12.19
C GLU A 42 3.04 16.93 -10.96
N ARG A 43 4.31 16.55 -10.80
CA ARG A 43 4.83 15.80 -9.65
C ARG A 43 5.64 16.73 -8.76
N GLY A 44 5.32 16.72 -7.47
CA GLY A 44 6.11 17.30 -6.39
C GLY A 44 7.44 16.57 -6.19
N ALA A 45 8.25 17.09 -5.26
CA ALA A 45 9.57 16.54 -4.97
C ALA A 45 9.47 15.45 -3.90
N ASP A 46 10.05 14.27 -4.14
CA ASP A 46 10.00 13.10 -3.24
C ASP A 46 10.63 13.29 -1.82
N ALA A 47 10.92 14.52 -1.41
CA ALA A 47 11.50 14.87 -0.12
C ALA A 47 10.43 15.51 0.79
N GLY A 48 10.02 14.76 1.83
CA GLY A 48 9.10 15.26 2.84
C GLY A 48 9.09 14.39 4.10
N LEU A 49 8.02 13.60 4.30
CA LEU A 49 7.75 12.87 5.53
C LEU A 49 8.02 11.36 5.39
N ASP A 50 8.74 10.81 6.37
CA ASP A 50 8.95 9.37 6.51
C ASP A 50 7.72 8.71 7.14
N SER A 51 7.15 7.74 6.43
CA SER A 51 6.08 6.88 6.93
C SER A 51 6.68 5.52 7.30
N THR A 52 6.50 5.13 8.55
CA THR A 52 7.03 3.88 9.09
C THR A 52 5.92 2.87 9.37
N ASP A 53 6.27 1.59 9.39
CA ASP A 53 5.36 0.52 9.80
C ASP A 53 5.01 0.68 11.30
N PRO A 54 3.73 0.84 11.68
CA PRO A 54 3.36 0.99 13.09
C PRO A 54 3.62 -0.29 13.91
N GLY A 55 3.73 -1.46 13.28
CA GLY A 55 4.10 -2.72 13.92
C GLY A 55 5.62 -2.96 14.00
N ALA A 56 6.41 -2.21 13.23
CA ALA A 56 7.87 -2.26 13.20
C ALA A 56 8.43 -0.84 12.92
N PRO A 57 8.45 0.06 13.92
CA PRO A 57 8.72 1.49 13.70
C PRO A 57 10.08 1.82 13.06
N GLU A 58 11.05 0.90 13.11
CA GLU A 58 12.33 1.00 12.42
C GLU A 58 12.23 0.81 10.90
N ARG A 59 11.10 0.27 10.41
CA ARG A 59 10.88 -0.04 9.00
C ARG A 59 10.22 1.12 8.28
N LEU A 60 10.96 1.76 7.37
CA LEU A 60 10.43 2.76 6.46
C LEU A 60 9.56 2.10 5.37
N VAL A 61 8.31 2.52 5.25
CA VAL A 61 7.37 2.00 4.24
C VAL A 61 7.13 2.98 3.09
N ALA A 62 7.21 4.29 3.34
CA ALA A 62 7.10 5.28 2.29
C ALA A 62 7.80 6.60 2.66
N GLN A 63 8.16 7.36 1.63
CA GLN A 63 8.55 8.77 1.73
C GLN A 63 7.56 9.59 0.93
N ALA A 64 6.93 10.56 1.57
CA ALA A 64 5.91 11.41 0.95
C ALA A 64 6.43 12.83 0.75
N GLY A 65 6.27 13.40 -0.46
CA GLY A 65 6.70 14.77 -0.78
C GLY A 65 6.36 15.20 -2.19
#